data_AF-A0A8B4TWF7-F1
#
_entry.id   AF-A0A8B4TWF7-F1
#
_cell.length_a   1.000
_cell.length_b   1.000
_cell.length_c   1.000
_cell.angle_alpha   90.00
_cell.angle_beta   90.00
_cell.angle_gamma   90.00
#
_symmetry.space_group_name_H-M   'P 1'
#
loop_
_entity.id
_entity.type
_entity.pdbx_description
1 polymer ?
#
loop_
_entity_poly.entity_id
_entity_poly.type
_entity_poly.pdbx_seq_one_letter_code
_entity_poly.pdbx_strand_id
1 'polypeptide(L)'
;MDAGKQQRGEGFELRTDMWGAIRAKKGVFISADAQEKAQGQVLDMQAAITQLENALSIAKSLSQAAEVANAHGADLDGHTSLNGALSELVKAGIVLSAPEGVGIVSPKGVRLGSGESSIGLMAGTNIDAGAMEKVTVSAGDAVSVFARKGGMKLYANQGKVEVEAQNERMRLTSRHGMKISSTEDVVEIEAEKELVLKCGKAYIRLSGGGVEVGGPKNILLKSANVQKMSKAQLPVEMPVLPGKGNYDLSLDLRDWDGIPIGGAKYKIAFESGAVLSGMLDDKGYALHTNVPPESATVEYEFPEPEPDKPWDPYSSLLAAVDAELGTDGQGA
;
A
#
# COMPACT_ATOMS: atom_id res chain seq x y z
N MET A 1 -1.17 -43.48 -25.74
CA MET A 1 -2.14 -43.54 -26.85
C MET A 1 -3.49 -43.02 -26.35
N ASP A 2 -4.27 -42.34 -27.19
CA ASP A 2 -5.68 -42.02 -26.95
C ASP A 2 -6.61 -43.19 -27.31
N ALA A 3 -7.93 -42.98 -27.26
CA ALA A 3 -8.93 -44.00 -27.61
C ALA A 3 -8.84 -44.46 -29.08
N GLY A 4 -8.30 -43.62 -29.97
CA GLY A 4 -8.06 -43.92 -31.38
C GLY A 4 -6.67 -44.52 -31.66
N LYS A 5 -5.91 -44.88 -30.61
CA LYS A 5 -4.53 -45.35 -30.69
C LYS A 5 -3.53 -44.33 -31.25
N GLN A 6 -3.86 -43.03 -31.23
CA GLN A 6 -2.94 -41.97 -31.59
C GLN A 6 -2.09 -41.59 -30.39
N GLN A 7 -0.84 -41.20 -30.64
CA GLN A 7 0.05 -40.76 -29.59
C GLN A 7 -0.45 -39.44 -29.00
N ARG A 8 -0.61 -39.41 -27.67
CA ARG A 8 -1.16 -38.25 -26.93
C ARG A 8 -0.12 -37.50 -26.09
N GLY A 9 1.10 -38.01 -26.04
CA GLY A 9 2.20 -37.52 -25.20
C GLY A 9 3.20 -38.63 -24.87
N GLU A 10 4.40 -38.23 -24.44
CA GLU A 10 5.48 -39.08 -23.93
C GLU A 10 5.88 -38.63 -22.53
N GLY A 11 6.37 -39.56 -21.70
CA GLY A 11 6.72 -39.31 -20.31
C GLY A 11 5.64 -39.77 -19.34
N PHE A 12 5.51 -39.07 -18.21
CA PHE A 12 4.53 -39.36 -17.16
C PHE A 12 3.46 -38.27 -17.10
N GLU A 13 2.20 -38.67 -16.98
CA GLU A 13 1.07 -37.77 -16.77
C GLU A 13 0.26 -38.23 -15.56
N LEU A 14 -0.03 -37.30 -14.65
CA LEU A 14 -1.00 -37.46 -13.57
C LEU A 14 -2.22 -36.57 -13.87
N ARG A 15 -3.34 -37.18 -14.26
CA ARG A 15 -4.58 -36.48 -14.66
C ARG A 15 -5.79 -36.93 -13.82
N THR A 16 -6.61 -35.98 -13.42
CA THR A 16 -7.93 -36.18 -12.81
C THR A 16 -8.85 -34.99 -13.13
N ASP A 17 -10.16 -35.21 -13.16
CA ASP A 17 -11.16 -34.12 -13.28
C ASP A 17 -11.55 -33.55 -11.91
N MET A 18 -11.07 -34.18 -10.83
CA MET A 18 -11.28 -33.76 -9.45
C MET A 18 -10.00 -33.11 -8.88
N TRP A 19 -9.88 -33.03 -7.56
CA TRP A 19 -8.67 -32.51 -6.93
C TRP A 19 -7.49 -33.48 -7.03
N GLY A 20 -6.31 -32.93 -7.30
CA GLY A 20 -5.03 -33.61 -7.14
C GLY A 20 -4.27 -33.02 -5.95
N ALA A 21 -3.54 -33.85 -5.21
CA ALA A 21 -2.68 -33.40 -4.13
C ALA A 21 -1.34 -34.15 -4.17
N ILE A 22 -0.24 -33.39 -4.18
CA ILE A 22 1.13 -33.90 -3.98
C ILE A 22 1.58 -33.38 -2.62
N ARG A 23 1.80 -34.29 -1.67
CA ARG A 23 2.19 -33.94 -0.29
C ARG A 23 3.35 -34.81 0.17
N ALA A 24 4.43 -34.17 0.57
CA ALA A 24 5.60 -34.82 1.14
C ALA A 24 6.03 -34.10 2.42
N LYS A 25 6.02 -34.81 3.55
CA LYS A 25 6.38 -34.25 4.88
C LYS A 25 7.80 -33.71 4.94
N LYS A 26 8.69 -34.22 4.08
CA LYS A 26 10.11 -33.82 4.02
C LYS A 26 10.41 -32.81 2.90
N GLY A 27 9.41 -32.32 2.17
CA GLY A 27 9.59 -31.38 1.07
C GLY A 27 9.37 -31.99 -0.31
N VAL A 28 9.29 -31.13 -1.33
CA VAL A 28 9.00 -31.49 -2.72
C VAL A 28 10.04 -30.87 -3.64
N PHE A 29 10.67 -31.69 -4.49
CA PHE A 29 11.54 -31.22 -5.56
C PHE A 29 10.87 -31.48 -6.91
N ILE A 30 10.65 -30.42 -7.69
CA ILE A 30 10.11 -30.50 -9.06
C ILE A 30 11.19 -29.93 -9.97
N SER A 31 11.69 -30.76 -10.88
CA SER A 31 12.83 -30.42 -11.71
C SER A 31 12.62 -30.84 -13.16
N ALA A 32 13.10 -30.00 -14.08
CA ALA A 32 13.31 -30.32 -15.49
C ALA A 32 14.79 -30.56 -15.83
N ASP A 33 15.65 -30.72 -14.82
CA ASP A 33 17.05 -31.10 -14.98
C ASP A 33 17.13 -32.58 -15.38
N ALA A 34 17.94 -32.89 -16.39
CA ALA A 34 18.02 -34.26 -16.93
C ALA A 34 18.75 -35.20 -15.97
N GLN A 35 18.17 -36.38 -15.74
CA GLN A 35 18.81 -37.49 -15.02
C GLN A 35 18.67 -38.78 -15.85
N GLU A 36 19.60 -39.00 -16.77
CA GLU A 36 19.52 -40.10 -17.72
C GLU A 36 19.50 -41.45 -17.03
N LYS A 37 18.53 -42.28 -17.41
CA LYS A 37 18.37 -43.66 -16.90
C LYS A 37 18.32 -43.74 -15.38
N ALA A 38 17.86 -42.67 -14.71
CA ALA A 38 17.84 -42.54 -13.25
C ALA A 38 19.21 -42.80 -12.59
N GLN A 39 20.30 -42.42 -13.26
CA GLN A 39 21.63 -42.48 -12.68
C GLN A 39 21.81 -41.35 -11.66
N GLY A 40 21.78 -41.69 -10.38
CA GLY A 40 21.97 -40.75 -9.27
C GLY A 40 20.91 -40.91 -8.17
N GLN A 41 20.87 -39.97 -7.24
CA GLN A 41 19.87 -39.96 -6.18
C GLN A 41 18.56 -39.34 -6.66
N VAL A 42 17.44 -39.70 -6.04
CA VAL A 42 16.11 -39.10 -6.31
C VAL A 42 16.10 -37.59 -6.06
N LEU A 43 16.93 -37.12 -5.14
CA LEU A 43 17.11 -35.71 -4.80
C LEU A 43 18.43 -35.14 -5.31
N ASP A 44 18.99 -35.70 -6.40
CA ASP A 44 20.12 -35.06 -7.06
C ASP A 44 19.69 -33.69 -7.62
N MET A 45 20.08 -32.64 -6.92
CA MET A 45 19.60 -31.27 -7.15
C MET A 45 20.75 -30.27 -7.26
N GLN A 46 21.93 -30.72 -7.65
CA GLN A 46 23.13 -29.87 -7.70
C GLN A 46 22.95 -28.63 -8.59
N ALA A 47 22.21 -28.77 -9.71
CA ALA A 47 21.83 -27.65 -10.56
C ALA A 47 20.96 -26.62 -9.82
N ALA A 48 19.94 -27.07 -9.09
CA ALA A 48 19.06 -26.22 -8.30
C ALA A 48 19.80 -25.53 -7.14
N ILE A 49 20.67 -26.26 -6.43
CA ILE A 49 21.53 -25.71 -5.36
C ILE A 49 22.42 -24.60 -5.92
N THR A 50 23.01 -24.80 -7.10
CA THR A 50 23.82 -23.77 -7.78
C THR A 50 22.99 -22.51 -8.05
N GLN A 51 21.72 -22.64 -8.45
CA GLN A 51 20.83 -21.48 -8.65
C GLN A 51 20.47 -20.78 -7.32
N LEU A 52 20.22 -21.53 -6.25
CA LEU A 52 19.99 -20.98 -4.92
C LEU A 52 21.22 -20.18 -4.42
N GLU A 53 22.43 -20.71 -4.61
CA GLU A 53 23.68 -20.05 -4.25
C GLU A 53 23.94 -18.80 -5.08
N ASN A 54 23.69 -18.86 -6.40
CA ASN A 54 23.81 -17.71 -7.29
C ASN A 54 22.87 -16.58 -6.88
N ALA A 55 21.59 -16.90 -6.61
CA ALA A 55 20.62 -15.92 -6.14
C ALA A 55 21.06 -15.26 -4.83
N LEU A 56 21.52 -16.05 -3.85
CA LEU A 56 22.03 -15.52 -2.58
C LEU A 56 23.28 -14.65 -2.77
N SER A 57 24.18 -15.02 -3.68
CA SER A 57 25.37 -14.24 -4.01
C SER A 57 25.03 -12.87 -4.61
N ILE A 58 24.05 -12.83 -5.52
CA ILE A 58 23.51 -11.58 -6.07
C ILE A 58 22.93 -10.71 -4.95
N ALA A 59 22.10 -11.28 -4.08
CA ALA A 59 21.50 -10.57 -2.96
C ALA A 59 22.57 -9.97 -2.01
N LYS A 60 23.60 -10.75 -1.64
CA LYS A 60 24.72 -10.30 -0.81
C LYS A 60 25.47 -9.13 -1.46
N SER A 61 25.82 -9.26 -2.74
CA SER A 61 26.57 -8.21 -3.45
C SER A 61 25.79 -6.90 -3.55
N LEU A 62 24.49 -6.97 -3.83
CA LEU A 62 23.63 -5.80 -3.93
C LEU A 62 23.34 -5.18 -2.55
N SER A 63 23.09 -5.99 -1.51
CA SER A 63 22.89 -5.50 -0.14
C SER A 63 24.11 -4.75 0.37
N GLN A 64 25.31 -5.32 0.21
CA GLN A 64 26.55 -4.66 0.61
C GLN A 64 26.75 -3.33 -0.12
N ALA A 65 26.45 -3.28 -1.42
CA ALA A 65 26.55 -2.03 -2.18
C ALA A 65 25.51 -0.98 -1.75
N ALA A 66 24.30 -1.42 -1.39
CA ALA A 66 23.23 -0.56 -0.87
C ALA A 66 23.60 0.03 0.49
N GLU A 67 24.12 -0.78 1.41
CA GLU A 67 24.56 -0.35 2.74
C GLU A 67 25.69 0.68 2.67
N VAL A 68 26.69 0.47 1.79
CA VAL A 68 27.75 1.47 1.54
C VAL A 68 27.17 2.81 1.03
N ALA A 69 26.04 2.76 0.33
CA ALA A 69 25.32 3.94 -0.14
C ALA A 69 24.32 4.52 0.87
N ASN A 70 24.25 3.98 2.10
CA ASN A 70 23.26 4.29 3.14
C ASN A 70 21.81 4.01 2.71
N ALA A 71 21.60 3.06 1.81
CA ALA A 71 20.29 2.50 1.50
C ALA A 71 20.03 1.26 2.39
N HIS A 72 18.76 0.87 2.54
CA HIS A 72 18.41 -0.34 3.28
C HIS A 72 18.89 -1.59 2.52
N GLY A 73 19.49 -2.53 3.26
CA GLY A 73 19.93 -3.83 2.76
C GLY A 73 18.79 -4.85 2.68
N ALA A 74 19.10 -6.03 2.14
CA ALA A 74 18.18 -7.16 2.07
C ALA A 74 18.27 -8.04 3.34
N ASP A 75 17.23 -8.85 3.59
CA ASP A 75 17.22 -9.86 4.65
C ASP A 75 18.11 -11.08 4.28
N LEU A 76 19.43 -10.89 4.39
CA LEU A 76 20.41 -11.91 4.02
C LEU A 76 20.36 -13.14 4.92
N ASP A 77 19.97 -12.97 6.19
CA ASP A 77 19.86 -14.07 7.15
C ASP A 77 18.68 -14.97 6.82
N GLY A 78 17.52 -14.39 6.49
CA GLY A 78 16.36 -15.10 5.99
C GLY A 78 16.66 -15.88 4.70
N HIS A 79 17.32 -15.24 3.73
CA HIS A 79 17.71 -15.91 2.48
C HIS A 79 18.76 -17.02 2.69
N THR A 80 19.74 -16.81 3.57
CA THR A 80 20.74 -17.84 3.91
C THR A 80 20.08 -19.03 4.60
N SER A 81 19.16 -18.77 5.53
CA SER A 81 18.39 -19.81 6.22
C SER A 81 17.50 -20.59 5.27
N LEU A 82 16.91 -19.92 4.27
CA LEU A 82 16.11 -20.56 3.23
C LEU A 82 16.96 -21.48 2.36
N ASN A 83 18.14 -21.04 1.91
CA ASN A 83 19.06 -21.92 1.18
C ASN A 83 19.43 -23.16 2.00
N GLY A 84 19.80 -23.00 3.27
CA GLY A 84 20.12 -24.13 4.14
C GLY A 84 18.95 -25.10 4.36
N ALA A 85 17.71 -24.60 4.31
CA ALA A 85 16.50 -25.41 4.41
C ALA A 85 16.18 -26.18 3.12
N LEU A 86 16.42 -25.57 1.96
CA LEU A 86 16.03 -26.08 0.65
C LEU A 86 17.12 -26.94 -0.01
N SER A 87 18.41 -26.70 0.29
CA SER A 87 19.50 -27.56 -0.14
C SER A 87 19.28 -28.98 0.35
N GLU A 88 19.27 -29.93 -0.57
CA GLU A 88 18.95 -31.34 -0.33
C GLU A 88 17.60 -31.58 0.37
N LEU A 89 16.71 -30.56 0.42
CA LEU A 89 15.47 -30.54 1.19
C LEU A 89 15.67 -30.99 2.65
N VAL A 90 16.69 -30.46 3.34
CA VAL A 90 16.93 -30.70 4.77
C VAL A 90 15.70 -30.35 5.61
N LYS A 91 14.92 -29.34 5.22
CA LYS A 91 13.62 -29.00 5.79
C LYS A 91 12.50 -29.13 4.75
N ALA A 92 11.27 -29.17 5.23
CA ALA A 92 10.06 -29.32 4.43
C ALA A 92 9.76 -28.05 3.59
N GLY A 93 10.45 -27.90 2.47
CA GLY A 93 10.23 -26.84 1.49
C GLY A 93 9.86 -27.36 0.10
N ILE A 94 9.74 -26.44 -0.85
CA ILE A 94 9.51 -26.76 -2.27
C ILE A 94 10.61 -26.09 -3.09
N VAL A 95 11.26 -26.86 -3.96
CA VAL A 95 12.20 -26.34 -4.96
C VAL A 95 11.66 -26.62 -6.35
N LEU A 96 11.53 -25.56 -7.15
CA LEU A 96 11.19 -25.63 -8.57
C LEU A 96 12.45 -25.27 -9.37
N SER A 97 12.96 -26.18 -10.19
CA SER A 97 14.17 -25.99 -10.99
C SER A 97 13.93 -26.35 -12.45
N ALA A 98 14.40 -25.52 -13.37
CA ALA A 98 14.36 -25.82 -14.79
C ALA A 98 15.50 -25.09 -15.51
N PRO A 99 16.32 -25.77 -16.32
CA PRO A 99 17.46 -25.14 -17.00
C PRO A 99 17.03 -24.10 -18.05
N GLU A 100 15.86 -24.30 -18.66
CA GLU A 100 15.30 -23.41 -19.69
C GLU A 100 14.19 -22.48 -19.16
N GLY A 101 14.11 -22.32 -17.83
CA GLY A 101 13.21 -21.35 -17.17
C GLY A 101 11.91 -21.93 -16.63
N VAL A 102 11.23 -21.13 -15.81
CA VAL A 102 9.99 -21.48 -15.10
C VAL A 102 8.91 -20.45 -15.42
N GLY A 103 7.76 -20.90 -15.92
CA GLY A 103 6.58 -20.06 -16.16
C GLY A 103 5.54 -20.22 -15.05
N ILE A 104 5.10 -19.11 -14.46
CA ILE A 104 3.97 -19.07 -13.50
C ILE A 104 2.92 -18.13 -14.08
N VAL A 105 1.85 -18.70 -14.62
CA VAL A 105 0.83 -17.95 -15.38
C VAL A 105 -0.58 -18.31 -14.94
N SER A 106 -1.48 -17.33 -14.97
CA SER A 106 -2.91 -17.50 -14.70
C SER A 106 -3.69 -16.41 -15.44
N PRO A 107 -4.86 -16.70 -16.03
CA PRO A 107 -5.77 -15.67 -16.53
C PRO A 107 -6.44 -14.88 -15.38
N LYS A 108 -6.26 -15.33 -14.13
CA LYS A 108 -6.71 -14.66 -12.91
C LYS A 108 -5.48 -14.21 -12.10
N GLY A 109 -5.66 -13.98 -10.79
CA GLY A 109 -4.56 -13.56 -9.92
C GLY A 109 -3.48 -14.64 -9.72
N VAL A 110 -2.25 -14.17 -9.53
CA VAL A 110 -1.11 -14.91 -8.96
C VAL A 110 -0.68 -14.17 -7.69
N ARG A 111 -0.38 -14.89 -6.61
CA ARG A 111 0.08 -14.30 -5.34
C ARG A 111 1.33 -15.01 -4.87
N LEU A 112 2.37 -14.24 -4.56
CA LEU A 112 3.53 -14.66 -3.79
C LEU A 112 3.39 -14.06 -2.38
N GLY A 113 3.51 -14.89 -1.34
CA GLY A 113 3.30 -14.46 0.04
C GLY A 113 4.20 -15.22 0.99
N SER A 114 4.76 -14.52 1.97
CA SER A 114 5.52 -15.08 3.08
C SER A 114 5.08 -14.39 4.36
N GLY A 115 4.69 -15.18 5.38
CA GLY A 115 4.07 -14.66 6.60
C GLY A 115 5.06 -14.20 7.67
N GLU A 116 6.22 -14.85 7.76
CA GLU A 116 7.20 -14.64 8.84
C GLU A 116 8.61 -14.29 8.31
N SER A 117 8.78 -14.23 7.00
CA SER A 117 10.09 -14.04 6.36
C SER A 117 9.96 -13.24 5.07
N SER A 118 11.09 -12.84 4.49
CA SER A 118 11.14 -12.01 3.30
C SER A 118 10.86 -12.77 2.00
N ILE A 119 10.24 -12.09 1.02
CA ILE A 119 10.20 -12.54 -0.37
C ILE A 119 11.42 -11.96 -1.10
N GLY A 120 12.22 -12.81 -1.73
CA GLY A 120 13.38 -12.40 -2.53
C GLY A 120 13.12 -12.56 -4.02
N LEU A 121 13.48 -11.55 -4.81
CA LEU A 121 13.49 -11.59 -6.28
C LEU A 121 14.91 -11.25 -6.76
N MET A 122 15.59 -12.21 -7.36
CA MET A 122 16.99 -12.09 -7.77
C MET A 122 17.12 -12.45 -9.25
N ALA A 123 17.82 -11.62 -10.01
CA ALA A 123 18.11 -11.86 -11.41
C ALA A 123 19.59 -11.55 -11.69
N GLY A 124 20.24 -12.37 -12.51
CA GLY A 124 21.58 -12.07 -13.03
C GLY A 124 21.60 -10.92 -14.04
N THR A 125 20.42 -10.53 -14.55
CA THR A 125 20.22 -9.49 -15.57
C THR A 125 19.23 -8.43 -15.07
N ASN A 126 17.98 -8.46 -15.53
CA ASN A 126 16.95 -7.48 -15.24
C ASN A 126 15.83 -8.10 -14.40
N ILE A 127 15.18 -7.27 -13.59
CA ILE A 127 13.84 -7.55 -13.06
C ILE A 127 12.91 -6.56 -13.76
N ASP A 128 12.06 -7.08 -14.64
CA ASP A 128 11.07 -6.31 -15.36
C ASP A 128 9.69 -6.51 -14.68
N ALA A 129 9.13 -5.41 -14.16
CA ALA A 129 7.82 -5.41 -13.52
C ALA A 129 6.93 -4.37 -14.19
N GLY A 130 5.74 -4.79 -14.62
CA GLY A 130 4.80 -3.93 -15.32
C GLY A 130 3.36 -4.35 -15.09
N ALA A 131 2.45 -3.38 -15.20
CA ALA A 131 1.02 -3.58 -15.12
C ALA A 131 0.32 -2.68 -16.15
N MET A 132 -0.79 -3.14 -16.71
CA MET A 132 -1.58 -2.35 -17.66
C MET A 132 -2.31 -1.18 -16.98
N GLU A 133 -2.63 -1.32 -15.70
CA GLU A 133 -3.33 -0.29 -14.93
C GLU A 133 -2.39 0.41 -13.95
N LYS A 134 -1.95 -0.29 -12.89
CA LYS A 134 -1.14 0.30 -11.82
C LYS A 134 -0.12 -0.66 -11.25
N VAL A 135 1.04 -0.12 -10.90
CA VAL A 135 2.00 -0.75 -10.00
C VAL A 135 1.92 -0.01 -8.67
N THR A 136 1.67 -0.74 -7.58
CA THR A 136 1.58 -0.17 -6.22
C THR A 136 2.64 -0.83 -5.35
N VAL A 137 3.44 -0.01 -4.67
CA VAL A 137 4.47 -0.44 -3.72
C VAL A 137 4.15 0.19 -2.37
N SER A 138 4.03 -0.65 -1.34
CA SER A 138 3.73 -0.22 0.03
C SER A 138 4.55 -1.04 1.01
N ALA A 139 5.10 -0.39 2.02
CA ALA A 139 5.89 -1.01 3.07
C ALA A 139 5.40 -0.51 4.44
N GLY A 140 5.40 -1.39 5.44
CA GLY A 140 5.01 -1.02 6.81
C GLY A 140 6.05 -0.20 7.56
N ASP A 141 7.31 -0.19 7.08
CA ASP A 141 8.42 0.54 7.69
C ASP A 141 9.06 1.49 6.66
N ALA A 142 9.83 0.97 5.70
CA ALA A 142 10.55 1.78 4.73
C ALA A 142 10.50 1.23 3.29
N VAL A 143 10.55 2.15 2.32
CA VAL A 143 10.83 1.84 0.90
C VAL A 143 12.23 2.34 0.55
N SER A 144 13.07 1.46 0.00
CA SER A 144 14.44 1.75 -0.41
C SER A 144 14.64 1.40 -1.88
N VAL A 145 15.10 2.35 -2.69
CA VAL A 145 15.40 2.16 -4.11
C VAL A 145 16.84 2.57 -4.37
N PHE A 146 17.66 1.63 -4.84
CA PHE A 146 19.09 1.83 -5.02
C PHE A 146 19.55 1.36 -6.41
N ALA A 147 20.30 2.22 -7.10
CA ALA A 147 20.96 1.89 -8.36
C ALA A 147 22.47 2.11 -8.23
N ARG A 148 23.26 1.05 -8.42
CA ARG A 148 24.72 1.08 -8.21
C ARG A 148 25.50 1.83 -9.29
N LYS A 149 25.10 1.71 -10.56
CA LYS A 149 25.88 2.20 -11.72
C LYS A 149 25.07 3.01 -12.72
N GLY A 150 23.92 2.48 -13.16
CA GLY A 150 23.13 3.06 -14.27
C GLY A 150 22.35 4.33 -13.95
N GLY A 151 22.34 4.76 -12.68
CA GLY A 151 21.50 5.86 -12.20
C GLY A 151 20.02 5.48 -12.08
N MET A 152 19.17 6.47 -11.86
CA MET A 152 17.71 6.31 -11.73
C MET A 152 17.00 7.23 -12.72
N LYS A 153 15.90 6.73 -13.29
CA LYS A 153 15.03 7.44 -14.22
C LYS A 153 13.60 7.28 -13.73
N LEU A 154 12.95 8.40 -13.44
CA LEU A 154 11.56 8.45 -12.96
C LEU A 154 10.80 9.39 -13.89
N TYR A 155 9.84 8.86 -14.65
CA TYR A 155 9.07 9.61 -15.64
C TYR A 155 7.59 9.31 -15.52
N ALA A 156 6.76 10.35 -15.66
CA ALA A 156 5.36 10.21 -16.01
C ALA A 156 5.18 10.80 -17.42
N ASN A 157 4.75 9.99 -18.39
CA ASN A 157 4.48 10.48 -19.76
C ASN A 157 3.26 11.40 -19.79
N GLN A 158 2.29 11.11 -18.93
CA GLN A 158 1.11 11.91 -18.67
C GLN A 158 0.78 11.83 -17.17
N GLY A 159 0.06 12.82 -16.66
CA GLY A 159 -0.27 12.92 -15.25
C GLY A 159 0.84 13.54 -14.41
N LYS A 160 0.48 13.92 -13.19
CA LYS A 160 1.36 14.59 -12.23
C LYS A 160 2.36 13.61 -11.60
N VAL A 161 3.54 14.11 -11.27
CA VAL A 161 4.49 13.43 -10.38
C VAL A 161 4.41 14.12 -9.02
N GLU A 162 4.04 13.36 -8.00
CA GLU A 162 3.98 13.84 -6.61
C GLU A 162 5.00 13.08 -5.78
N VAL A 163 5.76 13.84 -4.98
CA VAL A 163 6.72 13.30 -4.02
C VAL A 163 6.50 14.06 -2.73
N GLU A 164 6.18 13.37 -1.64
CA GLU A 164 5.84 13.98 -0.36
C GLU A 164 6.53 13.25 0.79
N ALA A 165 6.99 14.04 1.77
CA ALA A 165 7.35 13.54 3.10
C ALA A 165 6.33 14.12 4.08
N GLN A 166 5.24 13.39 4.35
CA GLN A 166 4.05 13.96 4.99
C GLN A 166 4.26 14.36 6.46
N ASN A 167 5.13 13.65 7.17
CA ASN A 167 5.40 13.86 8.58
C ASN A 167 6.88 14.11 8.91
N GLU A 168 7.75 14.16 7.89
CA GLU A 168 9.19 14.27 8.08
C GLU A 168 9.84 15.12 6.97
N ARG A 169 11.17 15.28 7.06
CA ARG A 169 11.94 16.09 6.10
C ARG A 169 12.12 15.40 4.76
N MET A 170 12.07 16.20 3.69
CA MET A 170 12.53 15.81 2.37
C MET A 170 13.97 16.27 2.12
N ARG A 171 14.78 15.44 1.45
CA ARG A 171 16.14 15.79 1.02
C ARG A 171 16.39 15.38 -0.43
N LEU A 172 16.77 16.35 -1.26
CA LEU A 172 17.30 16.11 -2.60
C LEU A 172 18.76 16.57 -2.66
N THR A 173 19.66 15.75 -3.16
CA THR A 173 21.10 16.08 -3.19
C THR A 173 21.77 15.46 -4.41
N SER A 174 22.63 16.23 -5.08
CA SER A 174 23.51 15.77 -6.15
C SER A 174 24.96 16.17 -5.85
N ARG A 175 25.92 15.28 -6.17
CA ARG A 175 27.35 15.62 -6.09
C ARG A 175 27.76 16.62 -7.17
N HIS A 176 27.13 16.53 -8.33
CA HIS A 176 27.32 17.42 -9.47
C HIS A 176 26.13 18.38 -9.60
N GLY A 177 25.93 18.96 -10.78
CA GLY A 177 24.85 19.92 -11.01
C GLY A 177 23.45 19.37 -10.69
N MET A 178 22.59 20.28 -10.20
CA MET A 178 21.16 20.08 -10.03
C MET A 178 20.42 21.10 -10.89
N LYS A 179 19.38 20.67 -11.61
CA LYS A 179 18.51 21.55 -12.41
C LYS A 179 17.06 21.30 -12.00
N ILE A 180 16.38 22.37 -11.62
CA ILE A 180 14.93 22.41 -11.38
C ILE A 180 14.38 23.41 -12.39
N SER A 181 13.40 23.00 -13.20
CA SER A 181 12.86 23.84 -14.27
C SER A 181 11.45 23.40 -14.65
N SER A 182 10.57 24.38 -14.83
CA SER A 182 9.36 24.25 -15.64
C SER A 182 9.64 24.83 -17.03
N THR A 183 9.19 24.16 -18.09
CA THR A 183 9.45 24.58 -19.48
C THR A 183 8.37 25.46 -20.06
N GLU A 184 7.16 25.36 -19.53
CA GLU A 184 5.96 26.06 -20.06
C GLU A 184 5.27 26.93 -19.01
N ASP A 185 5.60 26.76 -17.73
CA ASP A 185 4.90 27.41 -16.61
C ASP A 185 5.90 27.81 -15.48
N VAL A 186 5.42 27.92 -14.25
CA VAL A 186 6.14 28.40 -13.06
C VAL A 186 6.95 27.30 -12.35
N VAL A 187 8.00 27.72 -11.65
CA VAL A 187 8.64 26.95 -10.57
C VAL A 187 8.33 27.65 -9.26
N GLU A 188 7.49 27.04 -8.43
CA GLU A 188 7.14 27.55 -7.10
C GLU A 188 7.96 26.83 -6.03
N ILE A 189 8.52 27.62 -5.10
CA ILE A 189 9.24 27.11 -3.94
C ILE A 189 8.76 27.92 -2.74
N GLU A 190 8.04 27.25 -1.86
CA GLU A 190 7.34 27.88 -0.75
C GLU A 190 7.79 27.29 0.58
N ALA A 191 7.75 28.13 1.63
CA ALA A 191 8.05 27.71 2.99
C ALA A 191 7.30 28.60 3.99
N GLU A 192 6.62 27.97 4.95
CA GLU A 192 5.85 28.66 5.98
C GLU A 192 6.74 29.52 6.90
N LYS A 193 7.91 29.00 7.28
CA LYS A 193 8.77 29.64 8.28
C LYS A 193 9.92 30.43 7.66
N GLU A 194 10.66 29.79 6.77
CA GLU A 194 11.90 30.33 6.24
C GLU A 194 12.29 29.63 4.93
N LEU A 195 12.69 30.43 3.92
CA LEU A 195 13.30 29.95 2.68
C LEU A 195 14.71 30.53 2.57
N VAL A 196 15.71 29.68 2.37
CA VAL A 196 17.12 30.10 2.24
C VAL A 196 17.79 29.50 1.01
N LEU A 197 18.29 30.37 0.14
CA LEU A 197 19.13 30.02 -1.00
C LEU A 197 20.58 30.37 -0.66
N LYS A 198 21.50 29.41 -0.74
CA LYS A 198 22.92 29.60 -0.37
C LYS A 198 23.85 29.19 -1.51
N CYS A 199 24.87 30.01 -1.78
CA CYS A 199 25.94 29.68 -2.72
C CYS A 199 27.28 30.23 -2.19
N GLY A 200 28.18 29.34 -1.77
CA GLY A 200 29.40 29.72 -1.06
C GLY A 200 29.08 30.48 0.23
N LYS A 201 29.50 31.75 0.31
CA LYS A 201 29.20 32.66 1.44
C LYS A 201 28.10 33.70 1.13
N ALA A 202 27.47 33.62 -0.04
CA ALA A 202 26.36 34.48 -0.43
C ALA A 202 25.02 33.77 -0.22
N TYR A 203 23.97 34.52 0.08
CA TYR A 203 22.63 33.97 0.30
C TYR A 203 21.51 34.96 -0.02
N ILE A 204 20.31 34.40 -0.21
CA ILE A 204 19.02 35.09 -0.19
C ILE A 204 18.16 34.36 0.86
N ARG A 205 17.55 35.10 1.78
CA ARG A 205 16.74 34.57 2.87
C ARG A 205 15.41 35.31 2.95
N LEU A 206 14.31 34.54 2.99
CA LEU A 206 12.95 35.03 3.17
C LEU A 206 12.42 34.49 4.51
N SER A 207 12.02 35.38 5.42
CA SER A 207 11.52 34.99 6.75
C SER A 207 10.68 36.11 7.37
N GLY A 208 9.54 35.78 7.97
CA GLY A 208 8.71 36.76 8.70
C GLY A 208 8.27 37.96 7.85
N GLY A 209 8.07 37.77 6.54
CA GLY A 209 7.77 38.83 5.57
C GLY A 209 8.97 39.70 5.14
N GLY A 210 10.17 39.46 5.69
CA GLY A 210 11.40 40.14 5.31
C GLY A 210 12.15 39.43 4.19
N VAL A 211 12.92 40.21 3.41
CA VAL A 211 13.87 39.71 2.39
C VAL A 211 15.27 40.20 2.76
N GLU A 212 16.21 39.27 2.91
CA GLU A 212 17.60 39.52 3.26
C GLU A 212 18.50 38.98 2.13
N VAL A 213 19.33 39.86 1.56
CA VAL A 213 20.30 39.52 0.51
C VAL A 213 21.68 39.89 1.02
N GLY A 214 22.59 38.93 1.12
CA GLY A 214 23.88 39.14 1.78
C GLY A 214 25.03 38.30 1.22
N GLY A 215 26.25 38.79 1.44
CA GLY A 215 27.50 38.11 1.09
C GLY A 215 28.74 38.95 1.40
N PRO A 216 29.94 38.36 1.41
CA PRO A 216 31.19 39.05 1.78
C PRO A 216 31.74 39.97 0.68
N LYS A 217 31.12 40.00 -0.49
CA LYS A 217 31.51 40.82 -1.66
C LYS A 217 30.32 41.72 -2.05
N ASN A 218 30.48 42.48 -3.12
CA ASN A 218 29.46 43.40 -3.60
C ASN A 218 28.17 42.67 -4.02
N ILE A 219 27.02 43.25 -3.68
CA ILE A 219 25.74 42.97 -4.33
C ILE A 219 25.69 43.84 -5.60
N LEU A 220 25.88 43.24 -6.77
CA LEU A 220 25.89 43.95 -8.04
C LEU A 220 24.49 43.96 -8.66
N LEU A 221 23.82 45.11 -8.63
CA LEU A 221 22.53 45.33 -9.27
C LEU A 221 22.73 45.98 -10.64
N LYS A 222 22.52 45.23 -11.73
CA LYS A 222 22.53 45.75 -13.10
C LYS A 222 21.08 45.95 -13.54
N SER A 223 20.59 47.19 -13.45
CA SER A 223 19.19 47.53 -13.77
C SER A 223 19.09 48.91 -14.41
N ALA A 224 18.02 49.13 -15.19
CA ALA A 224 17.71 50.46 -15.72
C ALA A 224 17.20 51.42 -14.62
N ASN A 225 16.44 50.90 -13.64
CA ASN A 225 15.90 51.65 -12.50
C ASN A 225 15.75 50.74 -11.27
N VAL A 226 15.94 51.30 -10.07
CA VAL A 226 15.56 50.68 -8.79
C VAL A 226 14.60 51.63 -8.10
N GLN A 227 13.34 51.20 -7.89
CA GLN A 227 12.31 52.01 -7.25
C GLN A 227 11.98 51.45 -5.87
N LYS A 228 11.88 52.33 -4.87
CA LYS A 228 11.40 52.00 -3.53
C LYS A 228 9.93 52.36 -3.42
N MET A 229 9.05 51.36 -3.33
CA MET A 229 7.60 51.54 -3.15
C MET A 229 7.18 51.28 -1.70
N SER A 230 5.88 51.43 -1.43
CA SER A 230 5.26 50.98 -0.17
C SER A 230 5.28 49.46 -0.04
N LYS A 231 5.02 48.92 1.17
CA LYS A 231 4.97 47.47 1.41
C LYS A 231 3.96 46.78 0.50
N ALA A 232 4.29 45.57 0.06
CA ALA A 232 3.41 44.66 -0.67
C ALA A 232 3.43 43.29 0.01
N GLN A 233 2.41 42.48 -0.21
CA GLN A 233 2.29 41.13 0.33
C GLN A 233 1.71 40.22 -0.75
N LEU A 234 2.24 38.99 -0.83
CA LEU A 234 1.66 37.92 -1.62
C LEU A 234 1.18 36.85 -0.62
N PRO A 235 -0.12 36.48 -0.61
CA PRO A 235 -0.58 35.35 0.20
C PRO A 235 0.06 34.07 -0.32
N VAL A 236 0.54 33.21 0.60
CA VAL A 236 1.08 31.89 0.29
C VAL A 236 0.03 30.87 0.72
N GLU A 237 -0.55 30.15 -0.24
CA GLU A 237 -1.46 29.03 0.04
C GLU A 237 -0.63 27.75 0.12
N MET A 238 -0.22 27.37 1.33
CA MET A 238 0.58 26.18 1.54
C MET A 238 -0.24 24.91 1.21
N PRO A 239 0.36 23.91 0.54
CA PRO A 239 -0.31 22.63 0.30
C PRO A 239 -0.65 21.94 1.62
N VAL A 240 -1.90 21.47 1.74
CA VAL A 240 -2.39 20.75 2.91
C VAL A 240 -1.98 19.28 2.80
N LEU A 241 -1.10 18.83 3.71
CA LEU A 241 -0.73 17.43 3.80
C LEU A 241 -1.83 16.63 4.50
N PRO A 242 -2.13 15.39 4.07
CA PRO A 242 -3.03 14.50 4.80
C PRO A 242 -2.56 14.35 6.26
N GLY A 243 -3.49 14.43 7.21
CA GLY A 243 -3.17 14.37 8.65
C GLY A 243 -3.03 15.74 9.33
N LYS A 244 -2.93 16.85 8.57
CA LYS A 244 -2.96 18.22 9.10
C LYS A 244 -4.22 18.95 8.63
N GLY A 245 -5.16 19.16 9.54
CA GLY A 245 -6.40 19.90 9.33
C GLY A 245 -7.28 19.86 10.58
N ASN A 246 -8.38 20.60 10.57
CA ASN A 246 -9.46 20.39 11.54
C ASN A 246 -10.30 19.23 11.00
N TYR A 247 -10.51 18.21 11.83
CA TYR A 247 -11.32 17.05 11.46
C TYR A 247 -12.69 17.18 12.09
N ASP A 248 -13.73 16.85 11.34
CA ASP A 248 -15.09 16.83 11.85
C ASP A 248 -15.56 15.38 11.93
N LEU A 249 -16.16 15.01 13.06
CA LEU A 249 -16.73 13.68 13.29
C LEU A 249 -18.24 13.81 13.41
N SER A 250 -18.95 13.13 12.51
CA SER A 250 -20.40 13.04 12.53
C SER A 250 -20.85 11.66 13.00
N LEU A 251 -21.91 11.64 13.80
CA LEU A 251 -22.65 10.45 14.20
C LEU A 251 -23.99 10.47 13.45
N ASP A 252 -24.38 9.31 12.90
CA ASP A 252 -25.67 9.06 12.26
C ASP A 252 -26.16 7.69 12.78
N LEU A 253 -27.08 7.70 13.73
CA LEU A 253 -27.61 6.49 14.36
C LEU A 253 -29.02 6.19 13.85
N ARG A 254 -29.17 5.00 13.26
CA ARG A 254 -30.43 4.51 12.70
C ARG A 254 -30.71 3.10 13.19
N ASP A 255 -31.98 2.74 13.26
CA ASP A 255 -32.41 1.37 13.51
C ASP A 255 -32.31 0.50 12.25
N TRP A 256 -32.79 -0.75 12.35
CA TRP A 256 -32.74 -1.72 11.26
C TRP A 256 -33.66 -1.39 10.08
N ASP A 257 -34.66 -0.53 10.29
CA ASP A 257 -35.56 0.00 9.25
C ASP A 257 -35.04 1.33 8.64
N GLY A 258 -33.90 1.83 9.12
CA GLY A 258 -33.31 3.09 8.69
C GLY A 258 -33.93 4.33 9.32
N ILE A 259 -34.80 4.15 10.33
CA ILE A 259 -35.44 5.23 11.09
C ILE A 259 -34.39 5.83 12.04
N PRO A 260 -34.24 7.17 12.08
CA PRO A 260 -33.28 7.81 12.96
C PRO A 260 -33.62 7.61 14.44
N ILE A 261 -32.60 7.31 15.25
CA ILE A 261 -32.73 7.16 16.71
C ILE A 261 -32.28 8.46 17.37
N GLY A 262 -33.22 9.38 17.61
CA GLY A 262 -32.96 10.63 18.31
C GLY A 262 -32.89 10.47 19.84
N GLY A 263 -32.25 11.42 20.51
CA GLY A 263 -32.21 11.48 21.98
C GLY A 263 -31.30 10.46 22.67
N ALA A 264 -30.62 9.58 21.92
CA ALA A 264 -29.62 8.68 22.47
C ALA A 264 -28.40 9.48 22.95
N LYS A 265 -27.96 9.21 24.18
CA LYS A 265 -26.69 9.76 24.67
C LYS A 265 -25.55 8.99 24.03
N TYR A 266 -24.43 9.66 23.82
CA TYR A 266 -23.23 9.01 23.26
C TYR A 266 -21.96 9.49 23.94
N LYS A 267 -20.93 8.64 23.86
CA LYS A 267 -19.56 8.93 24.26
C LYS A 267 -18.60 8.50 23.16
N ILE A 268 -17.72 9.41 22.76
CA ILE A 268 -16.66 9.17 21.77
C ILE A 268 -15.34 9.15 22.54
N ALA A 269 -14.63 8.02 22.50
CA ALA A 269 -13.31 7.87 23.10
C ALA A 269 -12.25 7.76 22.00
N PHE A 270 -11.33 8.72 21.97
CA PHE A 270 -10.19 8.72 21.04
C PHE A 270 -8.97 8.01 21.65
N GLU A 271 -8.07 7.50 20.82
CA GLU A 271 -6.85 6.78 21.26
C GLU A 271 -5.93 7.63 22.16
N SER A 272 -5.86 8.96 21.96
CA SER A 272 -5.13 9.88 22.84
C SER A 272 -5.68 9.98 24.27
N GLY A 273 -6.86 9.41 24.52
CA GLY A 273 -7.60 9.53 25.78
C GLY A 273 -8.53 10.74 25.83
N ALA A 274 -8.61 11.56 24.77
CA ALA A 274 -9.64 12.57 24.65
C ALA A 274 -11.04 11.91 24.60
N VAL A 275 -12.01 12.53 25.28
CA VAL A 275 -13.39 12.02 25.34
C VAL A 275 -14.35 13.16 25.03
N LEU A 276 -15.25 12.91 24.08
CA LEU A 276 -16.40 13.76 23.80
C LEU A 276 -17.67 13.04 24.20
N SER A 277 -18.70 13.78 24.61
CA SER A 277 -20.00 13.22 24.92
C SER A 277 -21.09 14.19 24.51
N GLY A 278 -22.28 13.67 24.25
CA GLY A 278 -23.42 14.46 23.83
C GLY A 278 -24.69 13.62 23.76
N MET A 279 -25.70 14.21 23.12
CA MET A 279 -26.97 13.57 22.83
C MET A 279 -27.28 13.80 21.34
N LEU A 280 -27.75 12.77 20.65
CA LEU A 280 -28.16 12.89 19.26
C LEU A 280 -29.41 13.78 19.15
N ASP A 281 -29.49 14.55 18.08
CA ASP A 281 -30.70 15.33 17.75
C ASP A 281 -31.88 14.43 17.35
N ASP A 282 -33.06 15.02 17.13
CA ASP A 282 -34.28 14.29 16.75
C ASP A 282 -34.15 13.50 15.42
N LYS A 283 -33.06 13.72 14.67
CA LYS A 283 -32.75 13.02 13.42
C LYS A 283 -31.62 12.00 13.58
N GLY A 284 -31.20 11.69 14.82
CA GLY A 284 -30.14 10.74 15.09
C GLY A 284 -28.74 11.26 14.76
N TYR A 285 -28.57 12.58 14.62
CA TYR A 285 -27.30 13.19 14.23
C TYR A 285 -26.60 13.88 15.39
N ALA A 286 -25.27 13.85 15.33
CA ALA A 286 -24.42 14.78 16.06
C ALA A 286 -23.17 15.12 15.24
N LEU A 287 -22.66 16.34 15.37
CA LEU A 287 -21.46 16.81 14.69
C LEU A 287 -20.49 17.41 15.73
N HIS A 288 -19.27 16.89 15.75
CA HIS A 288 -18.16 17.45 16.50
C HIS A 288 -17.11 17.99 15.53
N THR A 289 -16.85 19.29 15.61
CA THR A 289 -15.84 19.93 14.76
C THR A 289 -14.49 20.00 15.46
N ASN A 290 -13.40 19.96 14.70
CA ASN A 290 -12.02 20.04 15.21
C ASN A 290 -11.66 18.95 16.24
N VAL A 291 -11.99 17.70 15.91
CA VAL A 291 -11.60 16.51 16.67
C VAL A 291 -10.19 16.03 16.29
N PRO A 292 -9.52 15.22 17.14
CA PRO A 292 -8.24 14.61 16.79
C PRO A 292 -8.31 13.68 15.56
N PRO A 293 -7.28 13.65 14.68
CA PRO A 293 -7.20 12.76 13.51
C PRO A 293 -6.77 11.33 13.87
N GLU A 294 -7.48 10.70 14.79
CA GLU A 294 -7.17 9.35 15.26
C GLU A 294 -8.44 8.49 15.34
N SER A 295 -8.26 7.18 15.48
CA SER A 295 -9.38 6.26 15.66
C SER A 295 -10.18 6.61 16.92
N ALA A 296 -11.50 6.45 16.84
CA ALA A 296 -12.39 6.66 17.97
C ALA A 296 -13.39 5.51 18.10
N THR A 297 -13.73 5.17 19.34
CA THR A 297 -14.83 4.26 19.66
C THR A 297 -16.03 5.06 20.11
N VAL A 298 -17.22 4.73 19.60
CA VAL A 298 -18.47 5.38 19.97
C VAL A 298 -19.35 4.40 20.74
N GLU A 299 -19.74 4.79 21.95
CA GLU A 299 -20.69 4.08 22.78
C GLU A 299 -22.00 4.87 22.84
N TYR A 300 -23.13 4.20 22.62
CA TYR A 300 -24.47 4.79 22.72
C TYR A 300 -25.20 4.24 23.94
N GLU A 301 -25.88 5.13 24.66
CA GLU A 301 -26.87 4.80 25.68
C GLU A 301 -28.25 5.14 25.10
N PHE A 302 -28.98 4.09 24.71
CA PHE A 302 -30.30 4.23 24.12
C PHE A 302 -31.31 4.78 25.14
N PRO A 303 -32.26 5.63 24.71
CA PRO A 303 -33.37 6.02 25.56
C PRO A 303 -34.20 4.79 25.94
N GLU A 304 -34.95 4.88 27.04
CA GLU A 304 -35.88 3.80 27.41
C GLU A 304 -36.82 3.52 26.23
N PRO A 305 -37.00 2.24 25.84
CA PRO A 305 -37.85 1.89 24.73
C PRO A 305 -39.27 2.40 25.00
N GLU A 306 -39.93 2.92 23.98
CA GLU A 306 -41.36 3.24 24.11
C GLU A 306 -42.11 1.98 24.56
N PRO A 307 -43.08 2.12 25.49
CA PRO A 307 -43.86 0.98 25.94
C PRO A 307 -44.51 0.30 24.73
N ASP A 308 -44.34 -1.02 24.64
CA ASP A 308 -44.90 -1.83 23.56
C ASP A 308 -46.36 -1.45 23.33
N LYS A 309 -46.67 -0.98 22.12
CA LYS A 309 -48.06 -0.79 21.72
C LYS A 309 -48.73 -2.16 21.76
N PRO A 310 -49.88 -2.30 22.45
CA PRO A 310 -50.61 -3.55 22.42
C PRO A 310 -50.85 -3.96 20.97
N TRP A 311 -50.54 -5.20 20.65
CA TRP A 311 -50.91 -5.80 19.37
C TRP A 311 -52.39 -5.53 19.12
N ASP A 312 -52.73 -5.27 17.86
CA ASP A 312 -54.14 -5.17 17.48
C ASP A 312 -54.90 -6.39 18.03
N PRO A 313 -56.08 -6.19 18.64
CA PRO A 313 -56.84 -7.29 19.19
C PRO A 313 -57.07 -8.36 18.13
N TYR A 314 -57.03 -9.62 18.54
CA TYR A 314 -57.15 -10.78 17.65
C TYR A 314 -58.37 -10.71 16.70
N SER A 315 -59.45 -10.04 17.11
CA SER A 315 -60.62 -9.75 16.29
C SER A 315 -60.32 -8.92 15.03
N SER A 316 -59.37 -7.99 15.10
CA SER A 316 -58.97 -7.13 13.98
C SER A 316 -58.19 -7.91 12.92
N LEU A 317 -57.38 -8.88 13.35
CA LEU A 317 -56.69 -9.84 12.47
C LEU A 317 -57.68 -10.80 11.81
N LEU A 318 -58.66 -11.31 12.57
CA LEU A 318 -59.74 -12.15 12.02
C LEU A 318 -60.57 -11.40 10.98
N ALA A 319 -60.96 -10.15 11.24
CA ALA A 319 -61.72 -9.36 10.27
C ALA A 319 -60.94 -9.10 8.97
N ALA A 320 -59.62 -8.92 9.04
CA ALA A 320 -58.76 -8.76 7.87
C ALA A 320 -58.67 -10.07 7.06
N VAL A 321 -58.55 -11.22 7.75
CA VAL A 321 -58.54 -12.55 7.12
C VAL A 321 -59.90 -12.93 6.54
N ASP A 322 -61.00 -12.63 7.23
CA ASP A 322 -62.37 -12.88 6.76
C ASP A 322 -62.74 -11.98 5.58
N ALA A 323 -62.21 -10.75 5.53
CA ALA A 323 -62.37 -9.86 4.38
C ALA A 323 -61.58 -10.33 3.14
N GLU A 324 -60.43 -10.98 3.31
CA GLU A 324 -59.69 -11.63 2.22
C GLU A 324 -60.31 -12.96 1.77
N LEU A 325 -61.06 -13.64 2.65
CA LEU A 325 -61.61 -14.99 2.42
C LEU A 325 -63.13 -15.02 2.11
N GLY A 326 -63.68 -13.92 1.59
CA GLY A 326 -65.08 -13.73 1.14
C GLY A 326 -65.96 -14.99 1.09
N THR A 327 -67.01 -14.98 1.92
CA THR A 327 -68.04 -16.01 2.04
C THR A 327 -68.80 -16.26 0.73
N ASP A 328 -68.48 -17.34 0.02
CA ASP A 328 -69.36 -17.97 -0.97
C ASP A 328 -69.92 -19.28 -0.40
N GLY A 329 -71.11 -19.22 0.19
CA GLY A 329 -71.78 -20.43 0.67
C GLY A 329 -73.13 -20.19 1.36
N GLN A 330 -74.18 -19.92 0.58
CA GLN A 330 -75.62 -20.19 0.80
C GLN A 330 -76.40 -19.44 -0.29
N GLY A 331 -77.32 -19.97 -1.11
CA GLY A 331 -77.97 -21.27 -1.26
C GLY A 331 -79.31 -21.03 -1.99
N ALA A 332 -79.60 -21.82 -3.04
CA ALA A 332 -80.91 -22.11 -3.70
C ALA A 332 -80.70 -22.40 -5.20
#